data_AF-A0A8T7IX92-F1
#
_entry.id   AF-A0A8T7IX92-F1
#
_cell.length_a   1.000
_cell.length_b   1.000
_cell.length_c   1.000
_cell.angle_alpha   90.00
_cell.angle_beta   90.00
_cell.angle_gamma   90.00
#
_symmetry.space_group_name_H-M   'P 1'
#
loop_
_entity.id
_entity.type
_entity.pdbx_description
1 polymer ?
#
loop_
_entity_poly.entity_id
_entity_poly.type
_entity_poly.pdbx_seq_one_letter_code
_entity_poly.pdbx_strand_id
1 'polypeptide(L)'
;MFVSQLNLSQVLKQDHFQLLSRLRGAKKIADPDKQAKVIEKIQSDIDKSVELRAKKLQNVPDIHYPEQLPVSQKHQEIKQAISEHQVVIIAGETGSGKTTQIPKMCLELGRGIEGQIGHTQPRRLAARSVASRLCEE
;
A
#
# COMPACT_ATOMS: atom_id res chain seq x y z
N MET A 1 -27.06 -0.90 -11.71
CA MET A 1 -27.27 -1.48 -10.37
C MET A 1 -26.35 -2.65 -10.00
N PHE A 2 -25.83 -3.47 -10.93
CA PHE A 2 -25.03 -4.67 -10.55
C PHE A 2 -23.59 -4.43 -10.01
N VAL A 3 -22.94 -3.30 -10.30
CA VAL A 3 -21.54 -3.06 -9.87
C VAL A 3 -21.44 -2.35 -8.52
N SER A 4 -22.52 -1.68 -8.08
CA SER A 4 -22.54 -0.91 -6.84
C SER A 4 -22.56 -1.76 -5.56
N GLN A 5 -22.64 -3.09 -5.68
CA GLN A 5 -22.58 -4.02 -4.55
C GLN A 5 -21.20 -4.69 -4.37
N LEU A 6 -20.28 -4.51 -5.33
CA LEU A 6 -18.94 -5.09 -5.26
C LEU A 6 -18.01 -4.12 -4.55
N ASN A 7 -17.35 -4.57 -3.47
CA ASN A 7 -16.38 -3.82 -2.65
C ASN A 7 -15.07 -3.50 -3.39
N LEU A 8 -15.14 -3.11 -4.65
CA LEU A 8 -13.99 -2.87 -5.51
C LEU A 8 -13.10 -1.72 -5.00
N SER A 9 -13.66 -0.77 -4.25
CA SER A 9 -12.88 0.28 -3.59
C SER A 9 -12.02 -0.22 -2.42
N GLN A 10 -12.26 -1.44 -1.94
CA GLN A 10 -11.56 -2.03 -0.78
C GLN A 10 -10.53 -3.10 -1.19
N VAL A 11 -10.33 -3.35 -2.48
CA VAL A 11 -9.29 -4.28 -2.97
C VAL A 11 -7.90 -3.64 -2.90
N LEU A 12 -6.86 -4.45 -3.01
CA LEU A 12 -5.48 -3.94 -3.17
C LEU A 12 -5.34 -3.15 -4.47
N LYS A 13 -4.50 -2.10 -4.48
CA LYS A 13 -4.30 -1.25 -5.67
C LYS A 13 -3.86 -2.04 -6.89
N GLN A 14 -3.03 -3.06 -6.71
CA GLN A 14 -2.52 -3.91 -7.79
C GLN A 14 -3.63 -4.73 -8.47
N ASP A 15 -4.68 -5.12 -7.74
CA ASP A 15 -5.76 -5.97 -8.25
C ASP A 15 -6.86 -5.13 -8.91
N HIS A 16 -7.01 -3.87 -8.50
CA HIS A 16 -8.10 -2.99 -8.90
C HIS A 16 -8.28 -2.91 -10.42
N PHE A 17 -7.20 -2.64 -11.18
CA PHE A 17 -7.29 -2.49 -12.63
C PHE A 17 -7.73 -3.78 -13.33
N GLN A 18 -7.13 -4.92 -12.95
CA GLN A 18 -7.44 -6.22 -13.54
C GLN A 18 -8.88 -6.63 -13.25
N LEU A 19 -9.33 -6.49 -11.99
CA LEU A 19 -10.69 -6.84 -11.56
C LEU A 19 -11.74 -5.93 -12.24
N LEU A 20 -11.46 -4.63 -12.34
CA LEU A 20 -12.32 -3.68 -13.05
C LEU A 20 -12.46 -4.03 -14.53
N SER A 21 -11.35 -4.38 -15.20
CA SER A 21 -11.35 -4.81 -16.59
C SER A 21 -12.18 -6.09 -16.79
N ARG A 22 -11.99 -7.09 -15.92
CA ARG A 22 -12.76 -8.34 -15.93
C ARG A 22 -14.26 -8.11 -15.72
N LEU A 23 -14.65 -7.23 -14.79
CA LEU A 23 -16.05 -6.86 -14.58
C LEU A 23 -16.67 -6.21 -15.81
N ARG A 24 -15.95 -5.31 -16.48
CA ARG A 24 -16.41 -4.68 -17.74
C ARG A 24 -16.58 -5.71 -18.85
N GLY A 25 -15.68 -6.70 -18.93
CA GLY A 25 -15.76 -7.81 -19.87
C GLY A 25 -16.95 -8.74 -19.60
N ALA A 26 -17.18 -9.10 -18.34
CA ALA A 26 -18.27 -10.00 -17.93
C ALA A 26 -19.67 -9.46 -18.31
N LYS A 27 -19.84 -8.13 -18.32
CA LYS A 27 -21.09 -7.48 -18.76
C LYS A 27 -21.41 -7.66 -20.24
N LYS A 28 -20.41 -7.98 -21.07
CA LYS A 28 -20.58 -8.18 -22.52
C LYS A 28 -20.92 -9.63 -22.89
N ILE A 29 -20.93 -10.54 -21.91
CA ILE A 29 -21.29 -11.94 -22.12
C ILE A 29 -22.81 -12.02 -22.32
N ALA A 30 -23.24 -12.56 -23.47
CA ALA A 30 -24.65 -12.70 -23.82
C ALA A 30 -25.33 -13.89 -23.12
N ASP A 31 -24.57 -14.95 -22.85
CA ASP A 31 -25.04 -16.17 -22.18
C ASP A 31 -25.17 -15.94 -20.66
N PRO A 32 -26.38 -15.95 -20.09
CA PRO A 32 -26.61 -15.62 -18.68
C PRO A 32 -25.91 -16.58 -17.70
N ASP A 33 -25.86 -17.87 -18.03
CA ASP A 33 -25.26 -18.88 -17.14
C ASP A 33 -23.73 -18.72 -17.10
N LYS A 34 -23.12 -18.44 -18.26
CA LYS A 34 -21.68 -18.13 -18.32
C LYS A 34 -21.37 -16.80 -17.65
N GLN A 35 -22.23 -15.80 -17.81
CA GLN A 35 -22.07 -14.51 -17.15
C GLN A 35 -22.10 -14.66 -15.63
N ALA A 36 -23.08 -15.40 -15.10
CA ALA A 36 -23.20 -15.66 -13.66
C ALA A 36 -21.94 -16.33 -13.10
N LYS A 37 -21.45 -17.39 -13.76
CA LYS A 37 -20.21 -18.09 -13.36
C LYS A 37 -18.97 -17.18 -13.36
N VAL A 38 -18.84 -16.32 -14.36
CA VAL A 38 -17.71 -15.37 -14.43
C VAL A 38 -17.81 -14.32 -13.32
N ILE A 39 -19.01 -13.81 -13.06
CA ILE A 39 -19.24 -12.83 -11.97
C ILE A 39 -18.95 -13.47 -10.61
N GLU A 40 -19.41 -14.69 -10.36
CA GLU A 40 -19.13 -15.45 -9.14
C GLU A 40 -17.62 -15.59 -8.93
N LYS A 41 -16.88 -15.93 -9.99
CA LYS A 41 -15.42 -16.03 -9.92
C LYS A 41 -14.76 -14.68 -9.60
N ILE A 42 -15.24 -13.60 -10.20
CA ILE A 42 -14.71 -12.25 -9.95
C ILE A 42 -15.00 -11.80 -8.52
N GLN A 43 -16.21 -12.08 -8.00
CA GLN A 43 -16.58 -11.80 -6.61
C GLN A 43 -15.61 -12.52 -5.65
N SER A 44 -15.36 -13.81 -5.87
CA SER A 44 -14.40 -14.57 -5.05
C SER A 44 -12.99 -13.97 -5.06
N ASP A 45 -12.52 -13.47 -6.22
CA ASP A 45 -11.21 -12.83 -6.33
C ASP A 45 -11.18 -11.43 -5.64
N ILE A 46 -12.30 -10.70 -5.67
CA ILE A 46 -12.47 -9.44 -4.92
C ILE A 46 -12.41 -9.71 -3.42
N ASP A 47 -13.18 -10.68 -2.92
CA ASP A 47 -13.25 -11.01 -1.50
C ASP A 47 -11.87 -11.38 -0.95
N LYS A 48 -11.10 -12.19 -1.71
CA LYS A 48 -9.70 -12.50 -1.37
C LYS A 48 -8.83 -11.26 -1.28
N SER A 49 -8.95 -10.33 -2.23
CA SER A 49 -8.15 -9.10 -2.21
C SER A 49 -8.52 -8.19 -1.03
N VAL A 50 -9.81 -8.08 -0.71
CA VAL A 50 -10.32 -7.35 0.46
C VAL A 50 -9.82 -7.98 1.76
N GLU A 51 -9.89 -9.31 1.88
CA GLU A 51 -9.39 -10.05 3.06
C GLU A 51 -7.89 -9.85 3.23
N LEU A 52 -7.10 -9.92 2.16
CA LEU A 52 -5.67 -9.64 2.20
C LEU A 52 -5.37 -8.21 2.67
N ARG A 53 -6.13 -7.22 2.17
CA ARG A 53 -5.99 -5.83 2.62
C ARG A 53 -6.35 -5.68 4.10
N ALA A 54 -7.44 -6.29 4.56
CA ALA A 54 -7.85 -6.28 5.96
C ALA A 54 -6.80 -6.93 6.87
N LYS A 55 -6.25 -8.08 6.44
CA LYS A 55 -5.14 -8.74 7.13
C LYS A 55 -3.91 -7.85 7.22
N LYS A 56 -3.54 -7.15 6.14
CA LYS A 56 -2.43 -6.18 6.19
C LYS A 56 -2.70 -5.06 7.19
N LEU A 57 -3.91 -4.52 7.21
CA LEU A 57 -4.32 -3.46 8.15
C LEU A 57 -4.20 -3.91 9.62
N GLN A 58 -4.57 -5.16 9.91
CA GLN A 58 -4.48 -5.75 11.25
C GLN A 58 -3.04 -6.06 11.69
N ASN A 59 -2.12 -6.21 10.75
CA ASN A 59 -0.72 -6.56 11.02
C ASN A 59 0.23 -5.36 10.86
N VAL A 60 -0.30 -4.13 10.85
CA VAL A 60 0.56 -2.94 10.90
C VAL A 60 1.18 -2.87 12.30
N PRO A 61 2.52 -2.86 12.42
CA PRO A 61 3.17 -2.71 13.73
C PRO A 61 2.91 -1.31 14.30
N ASP A 62 3.02 -1.18 15.62
CA ASP A 62 2.98 0.14 16.26
C ASP A 62 4.17 0.99 15.80
N ILE A 63 3.87 2.13 15.18
CA ILE A 63 4.89 3.00 14.61
C ILE A 63 5.29 4.04 15.65
N HIS A 64 6.55 3.98 16.07
CA HIS A 64 7.16 4.95 16.97
C HIS A 64 8.27 5.73 16.27
N TYR A 65 8.34 7.03 16.56
CA TYR A 65 9.35 7.94 16.04
C TYR A 65 10.29 8.40 17.16
N PRO A 66 11.58 8.03 17.12
CA PRO A 66 12.54 8.45 18.14
C PRO A 66 12.80 9.96 18.05
N GLU A 67 12.50 10.71 19.13
CA GLU A 67 12.58 12.18 19.16
C GLU A 67 13.99 12.75 18.91
N GLN A 68 15.03 11.96 19.18
CA GLN A 68 16.42 12.35 18.95
C GLN A 68 16.78 12.48 17.46
N LEU A 69 15.97 11.95 16.54
CA LEU A 69 16.24 12.08 15.10
C LEU A 69 15.57 13.33 14.53
N PRO A 70 16.31 14.20 13.80
CA PRO A 70 15.73 15.39 13.19
C PRO A 70 14.53 15.12 12.28
N VAL A 71 14.53 13.98 11.57
CA VAL A 71 13.41 13.60 10.69
C VAL A 71 12.15 13.22 11.49
N SER A 72 12.30 12.60 12.66
CA SER A 72 11.17 12.24 13.53
C SER A 72 10.41 13.47 14.03
N GLN A 73 11.13 14.53 14.39
CA GLN A 73 10.54 15.78 14.86
C GLN A 73 9.65 16.44 13.80
N LYS A 74 9.94 16.19 12.51
CA LYS A 74 9.18 16.71 11.36
C LYS A 74 8.20 15.70 10.76
N HIS A 75 7.89 14.60 11.45
CA HIS A 75 7.09 13.51 10.85
C HIS A 75 5.71 13.97 10.35
N GLN A 76 5.05 14.91 11.05
CA GLN A 76 3.74 15.42 10.62
C GLN A 76 3.84 16.21 9.32
N GLU A 77 4.78 17.16 9.24
CA GLU A 77 5.05 17.97 8.04
C GLU A 77 5.39 17.08 6.84
N ILE A 78 6.25 16.06 7.05
CA ILE A 78 6.63 15.12 6.00
C ILE A 78 5.43 14.28 5.55
N LYS A 79 4.63 13.75 6.48
CA LYS A 79 3.41 12.98 6.14
C LYS A 79 2.41 13.81 5.36
N GLN A 80 2.23 15.07 5.75
CA GLN A 80 1.37 16.00 5.04
C GLN A 80 1.87 16.23 3.61
N ALA A 81 3.17 16.55 3.45
CA ALA A 81 3.77 16.73 2.13
C ALA A 81 3.59 15.51 1.22
N ILE A 82 3.82 14.29 1.73
CA ILE A 82 3.63 13.02 1.00
C ILE A 82 2.15 12.76 0.63
N SER A 83 1.22 13.27 1.43
CA SER A 83 -0.22 13.08 1.18
C SER A 83 -0.73 14.04 0.11
N GLU A 84 -0.24 15.27 0.11
CA GLU A 84 -0.68 16.34 -0.78
C GLU A 84 0.06 16.35 -2.13
N HIS A 85 1.28 15.83 -2.18
CA HIS A 85 2.15 15.90 -3.36
C HIS A 85 2.52 14.51 -3.88
N GLN A 86 2.42 14.34 -5.20
CA GLN A 86 2.82 13.10 -5.87
C GLN A 86 4.34 12.85 -5.76
N VAL A 87 5.15 13.92 -5.75
CA VAL A 87 6.61 13.87 -5.62
C VAL A 87 7.04 14.83 -4.52
N VAL A 88 7.82 14.33 -3.56
CA VAL A 88 8.39 15.11 -2.46
C VAL A 88 9.89 14.87 -2.43
N ILE A 89 10.66 15.95 -2.33
CA ILE A 89 12.11 15.90 -2.14
C ILE A 89 12.39 16.15 -0.66
N ILE A 90 12.97 15.16 0.03
CA ILE A 90 13.33 15.26 1.45
C ILE A 90 14.85 15.33 1.56
N ALA A 91 15.36 16.51 1.89
CA ALA A 91 16.79 16.74 2.12
C ALA A 91 17.12 16.75 3.62
N GLY A 92 18.32 16.30 3.96
CA GLY A 92 18.85 16.35 5.32
C GLY A 92 20.22 15.68 5.38
N GLU A 93 21.01 15.96 6.40
CA GLU A 93 22.35 15.41 6.57
C GLU A 93 22.36 13.88 6.78
N THR A 94 23.52 13.25 6.57
CA THR A 94 23.73 11.84 6.91
C THR A 94 23.48 11.64 8.41
N GLY A 95 22.76 10.59 8.80
CA GLY A 95 22.42 10.33 10.19
C GLY A 95 21.11 10.96 10.67
N SER A 96 20.47 11.82 9.86
CA SER A 96 19.22 12.49 10.25
C SER A 96 18.00 11.56 10.44
N GLY A 97 18.11 10.27 10.10
CA GLY A 97 17.03 9.28 10.23
C GLY A 97 16.18 9.04 8.98
N LYS A 98 16.48 9.68 7.83
CA LYS A 98 15.66 9.57 6.59
C LYS A 98 15.37 8.11 6.20
N THR A 99 16.43 7.33 6.07
CA THR A 99 16.40 5.94 5.61
C THR A 99 15.58 5.03 6.53
N THR A 100 15.54 5.29 7.83
CA THR A 100 14.81 4.44 8.78
C THR A 100 13.40 4.96 9.07
N GLN A 101 13.18 6.28 9.06
CA GLN A 101 11.90 6.85 9.51
C GLN A 101 10.91 7.11 8.37
N ILE A 102 11.36 7.50 7.17
CA ILE A 102 10.46 7.80 6.05
C ILE A 102 9.63 6.57 5.63
N PRO A 103 10.19 5.34 5.54
CA PRO A 103 9.38 4.15 5.24
C PRO A 103 8.27 3.91 6.29
N LYS A 104 8.53 4.18 7.56
CA LYS A 104 7.53 4.10 8.63
C LYS A 104 6.42 5.12 8.43
N MET A 105 6.75 6.38 8.11
CA MET A 105 5.75 7.42 7.75
C MET A 105 4.90 7.00 6.54
N CYS A 106 5.50 6.42 5.51
CA CYS A 106 4.76 5.88 4.37
C CYS A 106 3.83 4.71 4.76
N LEU A 107 4.25 3.87 5.71
CA LEU A 107 3.44 2.78 6.21
C LEU A 107 2.24 3.29 7.01
N GLU A 108 2.45 4.29 7.88
CA GLU A 108 1.39 4.97 8.64
C GLU A 108 0.34 5.60 7.70
N LEU A 109 0.79 6.18 6.58
CA LEU A 109 -0.08 6.69 5.51
C LEU A 109 -0.78 5.60 4.68
N GLY A 110 -0.67 4.33 5.06
CA GLY A 110 -1.33 3.20 4.41
C GLY A 110 -0.69 2.77 3.09
N ARG A 111 0.45 3.33 2.68
CA ARG A 111 1.07 3.01 1.37
C ARG A 111 1.52 1.55 1.28
N GLY A 112 1.93 0.95 2.40
CA GLY A 112 2.26 -0.48 2.49
C GLY A 112 1.05 -1.41 2.58
N ILE A 113 -0.14 -0.86 2.86
CA ILE A 113 -1.39 -1.61 3.00
C ILE A 113 -2.03 -1.77 1.62
N GLU A 114 -2.19 -0.65 0.90
CA GLU A 114 -2.78 -0.63 -0.44
C GLU A 114 -1.86 -1.26 -1.50
N GLY A 115 -0.54 -1.24 -1.27
CA GLY A 115 0.47 -1.71 -2.20
C GLY A 115 1.73 -2.20 -1.50
N GLN A 116 2.89 -1.73 -1.98
CA GLN A 116 4.21 -2.00 -1.43
C GLN A 116 5.02 -0.70 -1.35
N ILE A 117 5.92 -0.61 -0.38
CA ILE A 117 6.86 0.50 -0.24
C ILE A 117 8.22 0.05 -0.79
N GLY A 118 8.60 0.60 -1.94
CA GLY A 118 9.92 0.34 -2.53
C GLY A 118 10.96 1.24 -1.90
N HIS A 119 11.87 0.66 -1.11
CA HIS A 119 13.00 1.39 -0.55
C HIS A 119 14.29 0.98 -1.28
N THR A 120 14.81 1.87 -2.12
CA THR A 120 16.03 1.64 -2.90
C THR A 120 17.25 2.22 -2.19
N GLN A 121 18.37 1.51 -2.28
CA GLN A 121 19.67 1.94 -1.76
C GLN A 121 20.74 1.68 -2.83
N PRO A 122 21.70 2.60 -3.04
CA PRO A 122 22.72 2.43 -4.07
C PRO A 122 23.70 1.29 -3.77
N ARG A 123 23.78 0.83 -2.51
CA ARG A 123 24.67 -0.25 -2.07
C ARG A 123 23.86 -1.40 -1.48
N ARG A 124 24.12 -2.63 -1.96
CA ARG A 124 23.47 -3.86 -1.48
C ARG A 124 23.60 -4.05 0.03
N LEU A 125 24.77 -3.77 0.61
CA LEU A 125 25.00 -3.93 2.05
C LEU A 125 24.14 -2.97 2.87
N ALA A 126 23.99 -1.73 2.41
CA ALA A 126 23.11 -0.74 3.04
C ALA A 126 21.64 -1.17 2.95
N ALA A 127 21.19 -1.66 1.79
CA ALA A 127 19.83 -2.19 1.62
C ALA A 127 19.51 -3.29 2.65
N ARG A 128 20.41 -4.28 2.80
CA ARG A 128 20.24 -5.39 3.73
C ARG A 128 20.28 -4.94 5.20
N SER A 129 21.25 -4.11 5.56
CA SER A 129 21.39 -3.61 6.93
C SER A 129 20.18 -2.78 7.36
N VAL A 130 19.69 -1.91 6.48
CA VAL A 130 18.50 -1.10 6.72
C VAL A 130 17.26 -1.98 6.84
N ALA A 131 17.10 -2.99 5.98
CA ALA A 131 15.98 -3.91 6.06
C ALA A 131 15.97 -4.67 7.40
N SER A 132 17.12 -5.21 7.85
CA SER A 132 17.22 -5.88 9.16
C SER A 132 16.83 -4.94 10.29
N ARG A 133 17.39 -3.72 10.29
CA ARG A 133 17.09 -2.71 11.30
C ARG A 133 15.60 -2.34 11.33
N LEU A 134 14.96 -2.16 10.17
CA LEU A 134 13.53 -1.86 10.09
C LEU A 134 12.64 -3.03 10.55
N CYS A 135 13.11 -4.27 10.46
CA CYS A 135 12.38 -5.42 11.01
C CYS A 135 12.51 -5.54 12.53
N GLU A 136 13.62 -5.05 13.09
CA GLU A 136 13.89 -5.06 14.54
C GLU A 136 13.24 -3.87 15.27
N GLU A 137 13.11 -2.73 14.60
CA GLU A 137 12.53 -1.48 15.13
C GLU A 137 11.02 -1.32 14.87
#